data_AF-A0A6C0KRG3-F1
#
_entry.id   AF-A0A6C0KRG3-F1
#
_cell.length_a   1.000
_cell.length_b   1.000
_cell.length_c   1.000
_cell.angle_alpha   90.00
_cell.angle_beta   90.00
_cell.angle_gamma   90.00
#
_symmetry.space_group_name_H-M   'P 1'
#
loop_
_entity.id
_entity.type
_entity.pdbx_description
1 polymer ?
#
loop_
_entity_poly.entity_id
_entity_poly.type
_entity_poly.pdbx_seq_one_letter_code
_entity_poly.pdbx_strand_id
1 'polypeptide(L)'
;MDYVYLIKENANKNIELKDLENNKVLSSNNPNILNFLCYHISNESKYPFIQFMMEKIPYCNNFIKEQFILPYILFYDYDISVENLIKDKIKISLHSIGCSENMDNVIYNGIIFDKDETPYALIDISNVDITRLNLFRNSSTWFLLPSEIINTKSVCNLNIEDEVINLFTKNPELSILNNKNTMDKIILPEAVYSGGEKRIVEFNSFFGLRKNKVFNSCSEYYYFYKSFSDSVKEGGWINDESELNDNERIKFENNFGRYKEGGINRYALFIEGEIHFESLEEFSLTDEEILNRSDPCILICYTGEHEIKPNILVKKYENFIPLSYHMLNNALLDETFIKERSNMYMIK
;
A
#
# COMPACT_ATOMS: atom_id res chain seq x y z
N MET A 1 -16.78 4.66 -12.56
CA MET A 1 -17.43 3.34 -12.67
C MET A 1 -18.19 3.11 -11.39
N ASP A 2 -19.46 2.76 -11.45
CA ASP A 2 -20.25 2.51 -10.24
C ASP A 2 -19.89 1.13 -9.66
N TYR A 3 -19.82 1.05 -8.33
CA TYR A 3 -19.48 -0.17 -7.62
C TYR A 3 -20.50 -0.50 -6.52
N VAL A 4 -20.45 -1.74 -6.06
CA VAL A 4 -21.10 -2.23 -4.85
C VAL A 4 -20.07 -2.99 -4.02
N TYR A 5 -20.08 -2.77 -2.71
CA TYR A 5 -19.29 -3.55 -1.76
C TYR A 5 -20.24 -4.43 -0.94
N LEU A 6 -20.42 -5.67 -1.41
CA LEU A 6 -21.47 -6.58 -0.93
C LEU A 6 -21.33 -6.93 0.56
N ILE A 7 -20.13 -6.86 1.13
CA ILE A 7 -19.90 -7.11 2.56
C ILE A 7 -20.70 -6.17 3.47
N LYS A 8 -21.05 -4.97 3.00
CA LYS A 8 -21.93 -4.05 3.75
C LYS A 8 -23.29 -4.68 4.07
N GLU A 9 -23.80 -5.57 3.23
CA GLU A 9 -25.12 -6.21 3.40
C GLU A 9 -25.13 -7.22 4.56
N ASN A 10 -23.95 -7.72 4.95
CA ASN A 10 -23.79 -8.65 6.06
C ASN A 10 -23.67 -7.95 7.42
N ALA A 11 -23.54 -6.63 7.44
CA ALA A 11 -23.29 -5.88 8.67
C ALA A 11 -24.58 -5.67 9.47
N ASN A 12 -24.55 -6.05 10.75
CA ASN A 12 -25.67 -5.89 11.66
C ASN A 12 -25.39 -4.80 12.71
N LYS A 13 -26.16 -3.72 12.68
CA LYS A 13 -26.05 -2.59 13.61
C LYS A 13 -26.71 -2.84 14.97
N ASN A 14 -27.52 -3.88 15.09
CA ASN A 14 -28.26 -4.18 16.31
C ASN A 14 -27.48 -5.05 17.30
N ILE A 15 -26.23 -5.40 16.99
CA ILE A 15 -25.36 -6.20 17.86
C ILE A 15 -24.64 -5.26 18.83
N GLU A 16 -24.88 -5.46 20.13
CA GLU A 16 -24.25 -4.71 21.21
C GLU A 16 -23.06 -5.49 21.81
N LEU A 17 -22.22 -4.83 22.62
CA LEU A 17 -21.08 -5.50 23.29
C LEU A 17 -21.52 -6.66 24.19
N LYS A 18 -22.71 -6.55 24.80
CA LYS A 18 -23.30 -7.60 25.67
C LYS A 18 -23.62 -8.87 24.88
N ASP A 19 -23.96 -8.75 23.61
CA ASP A 19 -24.22 -9.90 22.74
C ASP A 19 -22.92 -10.64 22.42
N LEU A 20 -21.80 -9.90 22.31
CA LEU A 20 -20.47 -10.46 22.03
C LEU A 20 -19.91 -11.23 23.24
N GLU A 21 -20.17 -10.78 24.47
CA GLU A 21 -19.72 -11.46 25.70
C GLU A 21 -20.32 -12.86 25.85
N ASN A 22 -21.59 -13.02 25.48
CA ASN A 22 -22.30 -14.28 25.61
C ASN A 22 -21.83 -15.36 24.63
N ASN A 23 -21.02 -14.98 23.63
CA ASN A 23 -20.52 -15.89 22.61
C ASN A 23 -19.25 -16.60 23.10
N LYS A 24 -19.43 -17.72 23.82
CA LYS A 24 -18.39 -18.53 24.50
C LYS A 24 -17.23 -19.03 23.63
N VAL A 25 -17.29 -18.88 22.31
CA VAL A 25 -16.18 -19.20 21.39
C VAL A 25 -15.01 -18.21 21.56
N LEU A 26 -15.29 -16.98 22.03
CA LEU A 26 -14.29 -15.92 22.22
C LEU A 26 -13.57 -15.99 23.58
N SER A 27 -14.09 -16.77 24.55
CA SER A 27 -13.72 -16.65 25.96
C SER A 27 -12.47 -17.41 26.38
N SER A 28 -11.80 -18.17 25.50
CA SER A 28 -10.65 -18.97 25.95
C SER A 28 -9.33 -18.20 25.99
N ASN A 29 -9.13 -17.10 25.22
CA ASN A 29 -7.82 -16.45 25.14
C ASN A 29 -7.77 -14.91 25.23
N ASN A 30 -8.86 -14.15 25.07
CA ASN A 30 -8.86 -12.69 25.31
C ASN A 30 -10.29 -12.15 25.49
N PRO A 31 -10.81 -12.07 26.72
CA PRO A 31 -12.12 -11.47 26.94
C PRO A 31 -11.99 -9.97 26.66
N ASN A 32 -12.77 -9.47 25.71
CA ASN A 32 -13.01 -8.05 25.43
C ASN A 32 -12.11 -7.34 24.41
N ILE A 33 -11.66 -8.05 23.38
CA ILE A 33 -11.09 -7.42 22.17
C ILE A 33 -12.15 -7.45 21.08
N LEU A 34 -12.38 -6.30 20.42
CA LEU A 34 -13.12 -6.23 19.17
C LEU A 34 -12.19 -5.66 18.09
N ASN A 35 -11.78 -6.54 17.17
CA ASN A 35 -11.09 -6.14 15.95
C ASN A 35 -12.06 -5.46 15.00
N PHE A 36 -11.55 -4.58 14.15
CA PHE A 36 -12.40 -3.92 13.18
C PHE A 36 -11.76 -3.73 11.82
N LEU A 37 -12.59 -3.90 10.80
CA LEU A 37 -12.28 -3.79 9.38
C LEU A 37 -12.65 -2.37 8.94
N CYS A 38 -11.71 -1.45 9.14
CA CYS A 38 -11.80 -0.08 8.69
C CYS A 38 -11.27 0.03 7.26
N TYR A 39 -12.12 0.42 6.31
CA TYR A 39 -11.76 0.47 4.90
C TYR A 39 -12.08 1.81 4.26
N HIS A 40 -11.31 2.13 3.22
CA HIS A 40 -11.48 3.29 2.35
C HIS A 40 -11.60 2.82 0.90
N ILE A 41 -12.61 3.29 0.17
CA ILE A 41 -12.78 3.04 -1.26
C ILE A 41 -12.38 4.29 -2.05
N SER A 42 -11.31 4.19 -2.84
CA SER A 42 -10.92 5.28 -3.76
C SER A 42 -11.61 5.11 -5.11
N ASN A 43 -12.13 6.22 -5.65
CA ASN A 43 -12.83 6.27 -6.94
C ASN A 43 -12.14 7.17 -7.98
N GLU A 44 -10.92 7.63 -7.69
CA GLU A 44 -10.19 8.62 -8.49
C GLU A 44 -9.35 8.01 -9.63
N SER A 45 -9.37 6.68 -9.75
CA SER A 45 -8.58 5.94 -10.74
C SER A 45 -9.48 5.20 -11.75
N LYS A 46 -8.87 4.47 -12.70
CA LYS A 46 -9.62 3.70 -13.73
C LYS A 46 -10.68 2.78 -13.13
N TYR A 47 -10.37 2.11 -12.02
CA TYR A 47 -11.30 1.25 -11.29
C TYR A 47 -11.37 1.68 -9.82
N PRO A 48 -12.54 1.61 -9.18
CA PRO A 48 -12.61 1.80 -7.75
C PRO A 48 -11.90 0.64 -7.03
N PHE A 49 -11.24 0.92 -5.91
CA PHE A 49 -10.50 -0.09 -5.15
C PHE A 49 -10.54 0.18 -3.66
N ILE A 50 -10.41 -0.89 -2.87
CA ILE A 50 -10.42 -0.85 -1.41
C ILE A 50 -9.00 -0.76 -0.86
N GLN A 51 -8.82 0.02 0.19
CA GLN A 51 -7.68 0.00 1.10
C GLN A 51 -8.17 -0.28 2.52
N PHE A 52 -7.39 -1.01 3.31
CA PHE A 52 -7.69 -1.28 4.72
C PHE A 52 -6.75 -0.53 5.64
N MET A 53 -7.31 0.14 6.64
CA MET A 53 -6.54 0.76 7.71
C MET A 53 -6.02 -0.34 8.64
N MET A 54 -4.71 -0.36 8.84
CA MET A 54 -4.01 -1.31 9.70
C MET A 54 -3.19 -0.58 10.76
N GLU A 55 -3.03 -1.22 11.92
CA GLU A 55 -2.16 -0.71 12.97
C GLU A 55 -0.82 -1.44 12.96
N LYS A 56 0.24 -0.70 13.22
CA LYS A 56 1.59 -1.23 13.28
C LYS A 56 2.02 -1.41 14.72
N ILE A 57 2.39 -2.63 15.08
CA ILE A 57 3.02 -2.89 16.38
C ILE A 57 4.42 -2.25 16.34
N PRO A 58 4.73 -1.29 17.23
CA PRO A 58 6.03 -0.66 17.25
C PRO A 58 7.13 -1.68 17.60
N TYR A 59 8.31 -1.46 17.05
CA TYR A 59 9.46 -2.29 17.37
C TYR A 59 9.88 -2.09 18.84
N CYS A 60 9.57 -3.07 19.68
CA CYS A 60 9.88 -3.06 21.11
C CYS A 60 11.05 -4.00 21.41
N ASN A 61 12.29 -3.48 21.33
CA ASN A 61 13.52 -4.12 21.83
C ASN A 61 13.68 -5.63 21.46
N ASN A 62 13.35 -6.02 20.22
CA ASN A 62 13.39 -7.41 19.72
C ASN A 62 12.39 -8.41 20.33
N PHE A 63 11.57 -8.04 21.32
CA PHE A 63 10.62 -9.00 21.93
C PHE A 63 9.42 -9.28 21.04
N ILE A 64 8.96 -8.25 20.33
CA ILE A 64 7.82 -8.35 19.42
C ILE A 64 8.30 -7.87 18.05
N LYS A 65 8.05 -8.71 17.04
CA LYS A 65 8.36 -8.40 15.64
C LYS A 65 7.46 -7.25 15.18
N GLU A 66 8.05 -6.26 14.52
CA GLU A 66 7.28 -5.20 13.88
C GLU A 66 6.43 -5.81 12.76
N GLN A 67 5.12 -5.63 12.87
CA GLN A 67 4.14 -6.14 11.92
C GLN A 67 2.86 -5.32 11.94
N PHE A 68 2.08 -5.43 10.86
CA PHE A 68 0.74 -4.89 10.76
C PHE A 68 -0.29 -5.87 11.31
N ILE A 69 -1.20 -5.33 12.11
CA ILE A 69 -2.35 -6.02 12.70
C ILE A 69 -3.64 -5.26 12.37
N LEU A 70 -4.78 -5.91 12.57
CA LEU A 70 -6.05 -5.20 12.55
C LEU A 70 -6.12 -4.21 13.73
N PRO A 71 -6.69 -3.02 13.51
CA PRO A 71 -7.00 -2.14 14.62
C PRO A 71 -8.08 -2.78 15.50
N TYR A 72 -8.00 -2.54 16.80
CA TYR A 72 -8.93 -3.09 17.77
C TYR A 72 -9.24 -2.10 18.88
N ILE A 73 -10.35 -2.33 19.56
CA ILE A 73 -10.67 -1.70 20.84
C ILE A 73 -10.67 -2.75 21.95
N LEU A 74 -10.24 -2.31 23.13
CA LEU A 74 -10.49 -3.01 24.38
C LEU A 74 -11.72 -2.38 25.01
N PHE A 75 -12.64 -3.21 25.48
CA PHE A 75 -13.81 -2.74 26.20
C PHE A 75 -13.91 -3.41 27.57
N TYR A 76 -14.43 -2.69 28.55
CA TYR A 76 -14.68 -3.21 29.91
C TYR A 76 -16.06 -2.81 30.40
N ASP A 77 -16.59 -1.72 29.84
CA ASP A 77 -17.92 -1.22 30.10
C ASP A 77 -18.82 -1.52 28.89
N TYR A 78 -19.83 -2.34 29.15
CA TYR A 78 -20.80 -2.80 28.16
C TYR A 78 -21.94 -1.81 27.91
N ASP A 79 -22.00 -0.71 28.68
CA ASP A 79 -23.01 0.35 28.51
C ASP A 79 -22.56 1.43 27.52
N ILE A 80 -21.28 1.42 27.11
CA ILE A 80 -20.76 2.35 26.12
C ILE A 80 -21.10 1.87 24.71
N SER A 81 -21.59 2.79 23.86
CA SER A 81 -21.82 2.53 22.44
C SER A 81 -20.54 2.09 21.73
N VAL A 82 -20.58 0.91 21.10
CA VAL A 82 -19.52 0.37 20.22
C VAL A 82 -19.09 1.39 19.19
N GLU A 83 -20.08 2.03 18.55
CA GLU A 83 -19.85 3.01 17.50
C GLU A 83 -19.00 4.17 17.99
N ASN A 84 -19.26 4.69 19.20
CA ASN A 84 -18.52 5.81 19.75
C ASN A 84 -17.07 5.43 20.06
N LEU A 85 -16.83 4.27 20.69
CA LEU A 85 -15.48 3.79 20.99
C LEU A 85 -14.64 3.60 19.72
N ILE A 86 -15.24 3.00 18.69
CA ILE A 86 -14.57 2.78 17.41
C ILE A 86 -14.28 4.10 16.71
N LYS A 87 -15.26 5.01 16.66
CA LYS A 87 -15.09 6.33 16.06
C LYS A 87 -13.97 7.11 16.74
N ASP A 88 -13.92 7.13 18.07
CA ASP A 88 -12.85 7.81 18.81
C ASP A 88 -11.47 7.21 18.52
N LYS A 89 -11.37 5.88 18.46
CA LYS A 89 -10.12 5.18 18.10
C LYS A 89 -9.68 5.52 16.67
N ILE A 90 -10.59 5.46 15.70
CA ILE A 90 -10.32 5.80 14.29
C ILE A 90 -9.86 7.24 14.16
N LYS A 91 -10.52 8.17 14.83
CA LYS A 91 -10.15 9.59 14.85
C LYS A 91 -8.71 9.80 15.32
N ILE A 92 -8.32 9.14 16.41
CA ILE A 92 -6.95 9.23 16.95
C ILE A 92 -5.95 8.69 15.93
N SER A 93 -6.26 7.53 15.31
CA SER A 93 -5.42 6.90 14.31
C SER A 93 -5.25 7.78 13.05
N LEU A 94 -6.33 8.39 12.55
CA LEU A 94 -6.29 9.25 11.36
C LEU A 94 -5.63 10.60 11.63
N HIS A 95 -5.88 11.21 12.80
CA HIS A 95 -5.14 12.40 13.23
C HIS A 95 -3.63 12.14 13.34
N SER A 96 -3.21 10.93 13.75
CA SER A 96 -1.79 10.59 13.91
C SER A 96 -0.99 10.60 12.60
N ILE A 97 -1.68 10.49 11.46
CA ILE A 97 -1.09 10.52 10.11
C ILE A 97 -1.42 11.80 9.33
N GLY A 98 -1.99 12.80 10.01
CA GLY A 98 -2.25 14.12 9.45
C GLY A 98 -3.58 14.27 8.69
N CYS A 99 -4.48 13.30 8.76
CA CYS A 99 -5.84 13.45 8.23
C CYS A 99 -6.64 14.40 9.14
N SER A 100 -7.19 15.48 8.58
CA SER A 100 -8.06 16.41 9.29
C SER A 100 -9.52 15.93 9.21
N GLU A 101 -10.03 15.35 10.28
CA GLU A 101 -11.31 14.64 10.18
C GLU A 101 -12.50 15.44 10.68
N ASN A 102 -13.52 15.55 9.83
CA ASN A 102 -14.90 15.65 10.30
C ASN A 102 -15.39 14.23 10.62
N MET A 103 -15.78 13.98 11.87
CA MET A 103 -16.28 12.68 12.34
C MET A 103 -17.52 12.19 11.58
N ASP A 104 -18.25 13.11 10.96
CA ASP A 104 -19.39 12.79 10.10
C ASP A 104 -18.98 11.93 8.88
N ASN A 105 -17.69 11.89 8.54
CA ASN A 105 -17.15 11.11 7.43
C ASN A 105 -16.88 9.64 7.78
N VAL A 106 -16.92 9.27 9.06
CA VAL A 106 -16.70 7.89 9.53
C VAL A 106 -18.04 7.20 9.73
N ILE A 107 -18.31 6.15 8.96
CA ILE A 107 -19.59 5.45 8.96
C ILE A 107 -19.42 4.05 9.55
N TYR A 108 -19.99 3.83 10.74
CA TYR A 108 -20.12 2.51 11.33
C TYR A 108 -21.23 1.73 10.61
N ASN A 109 -20.87 0.60 9.98
CA ASN A 109 -21.83 -0.22 9.24
C ASN A 109 -22.47 -1.30 10.12
N GLY A 110 -21.83 -1.71 11.22
CA GLY A 110 -22.29 -2.77 12.11
C GLY A 110 -21.21 -3.81 12.37
N ILE A 111 -21.62 -4.93 12.98
CA ILE A 111 -20.79 -6.12 13.18
C ILE A 111 -21.02 -7.10 12.03
N ILE A 112 -19.93 -7.63 11.48
CA ILE A 112 -19.93 -8.79 10.57
C ILE A 112 -19.25 -9.97 11.27
N PHE A 113 -19.50 -11.18 10.78
CA PHE A 113 -18.84 -12.39 11.24
C PHE A 113 -18.06 -13.00 10.08
N ASP A 114 -16.86 -13.50 10.37
CA ASP A 114 -16.15 -14.33 9.41
C ASP A 114 -16.72 -15.75 9.37
N LYS A 115 -16.11 -16.61 8.55
CA LYS A 115 -16.50 -18.03 8.45
C LYS A 115 -16.33 -18.85 9.73
N ASP A 116 -15.48 -18.39 10.63
CA ASP A 116 -15.21 -19.02 11.93
C ASP A 116 -16.08 -18.38 13.05
N GLU A 117 -17.12 -17.60 12.66
CA GLU A 117 -18.03 -16.86 13.55
C GLU A 117 -17.32 -15.84 14.47
N THR A 118 -16.15 -15.36 14.07
CA THR A 118 -15.42 -14.30 14.77
C THR A 118 -16.00 -12.93 14.40
N PRO A 119 -16.40 -12.09 15.38
CA PRO A 119 -16.99 -10.79 15.11
C PRO A 119 -15.93 -9.75 14.73
N TYR A 120 -16.24 -8.93 13.74
CA TYR A 120 -15.48 -7.75 13.35
C TYR A 120 -16.42 -6.57 13.16
N ALA A 121 -16.08 -5.41 13.70
CA ALA A 121 -16.82 -4.20 13.33
C ALA A 121 -16.40 -3.74 11.93
N LEU A 122 -17.37 -3.35 11.09
CA LEU A 122 -17.14 -2.90 9.73
C LEU A 122 -17.31 -1.37 9.66
N ILE A 123 -16.28 -0.65 9.21
CA ILE A 123 -16.27 0.82 9.18
C ILE A 123 -15.86 1.32 7.82
N ASP A 124 -16.68 2.21 7.26
CA ASP A 124 -16.40 2.92 6.02
C ASP A 124 -15.84 4.31 6.32
N ILE A 125 -14.64 4.58 5.82
CA ILE A 125 -14.00 5.90 5.87
C ILE A 125 -13.74 6.45 4.47
N SER A 126 -14.48 6.01 3.45
CA SER A 126 -14.32 6.47 2.05
C SER A 126 -14.61 7.96 1.84
N ASN A 127 -15.17 8.65 2.85
CA ASN A 127 -15.37 10.10 2.84
C ASN A 127 -14.19 10.87 3.49
N VAL A 128 -13.17 10.17 3.97
CA VAL A 128 -11.93 10.76 4.50
C VAL A 128 -10.92 10.87 3.37
N ASP A 129 -10.31 12.05 3.21
CA ASP A 129 -9.19 12.22 2.29
C ASP A 129 -7.93 11.55 2.88
N ILE A 130 -7.58 10.41 2.31
CA ILE A 130 -6.36 9.66 2.62
C ILE A 130 -5.34 9.73 1.48
N THR A 131 -5.49 10.70 0.58
CA THR A 131 -4.52 10.90 -0.51
C THR A 131 -3.23 11.53 0.03
N ARG A 132 -2.11 11.27 -0.66
CA ARG A 132 -0.82 11.96 -0.43
C ARG A 132 -0.26 11.79 0.99
N LEU A 133 -0.53 10.65 1.63
CA LEU A 133 -0.03 10.38 2.97
C LEU A 133 1.50 10.29 2.97
N ASN A 134 2.13 11.14 3.78
CA ASN A 134 3.54 11.03 4.14
C ASN A 134 3.66 10.08 5.34
N LEU A 135 3.92 8.80 5.06
CA LEU A 135 3.96 7.78 6.10
C LEU A 135 5.41 7.52 6.51
N PHE A 136 5.66 7.65 7.79
CA PHE A 136 6.94 7.41 8.42
C PHE A 136 7.01 5.98 8.96
N ARG A 137 8.21 5.47 9.24
CA ARG A 137 8.34 4.15 9.89
C ARG A 137 7.64 4.14 11.23
N ASN A 138 7.64 5.25 11.97
CA ASN A 138 6.99 5.32 13.27
C ASN A 138 5.48 5.63 13.21
N SER A 139 4.91 5.86 12.02
CA SER A 139 3.46 6.00 11.86
C SER A 139 2.78 4.72 12.35
N SER A 140 1.87 4.87 13.31
CA SER A 140 1.12 3.75 13.91
C SER A 140 0.04 3.21 12.99
N THR A 141 -0.40 4.00 12.02
CA THR A 141 -1.55 3.71 11.15
C THR A 141 -1.15 3.76 9.69
N TRP A 142 -1.54 2.74 8.92
CA TRP A 142 -1.21 2.61 7.50
C TRP A 142 -2.42 2.12 6.70
N PHE A 143 -2.42 2.39 5.39
CA PHE A 143 -3.44 1.91 4.45
C PHE A 143 -2.86 0.88 3.50
N LEU A 144 -3.42 -0.33 3.55
CA LEU A 144 -2.94 -1.51 2.86
C LEU A 144 -3.88 -1.92 1.73
N LEU A 145 -3.32 -2.33 0.59
CA LEU A 145 -4.08 -2.97 -0.46
C LEU A 145 -4.38 -4.42 -0.09
N PRO A 146 -5.54 -4.97 -0.50
CA PRO A 146 -5.81 -6.39 -0.35
C PRO A 146 -4.74 -7.30 -0.98
N SER A 147 -4.15 -6.88 -2.11
CA SER A 147 -3.09 -7.67 -2.75
C SER A 147 -1.82 -7.73 -1.91
N GLU A 148 -1.50 -6.68 -1.16
CA GLU A 148 -0.38 -6.72 -0.21
C GLU A 148 -0.68 -7.62 0.98
N ILE A 149 -1.93 -7.67 1.44
CA ILE A 149 -2.34 -8.56 2.55
C ILE A 149 -2.28 -10.03 2.12
N ILE A 150 -2.84 -10.36 0.96
CA ILE A 150 -3.03 -11.74 0.53
C ILE A 150 -1.79 -12.29 -0.19
N ASN A 151 -1.26 -11.54 -1.15
CA ASN A 151 -0.20 -12.01 -2.06
C ASN A 151 1.19 -11.73 -1.48
N THR A 152 1.47 -10.46 -1.19
CA THR A 152 2.82 -10.00 -0.79
C THR A 152 3.11 -10.23 0.69
N LYS A 153 2.07 -10.27 1.53
CA LYS A 153 2.09 -10.46 2.99
C LYS A 153 2.96 -9.44 3.73
N SER A 154 3.26 -8.32 3.08
CA SER A 154 4.13 -7.26 3.58
C SER A 154 3.94 -5.96 2.80
N VAL A 155 4.34 -4.85 3.40
CA VAL A 155 4.33 -3.50 2.81
C VAL A 155 5.61 -2.80 3.20
N CYS A 156 6.35 -2.23 2.26
CA CYS A 156 7.61 -1.52 2.55
C CYS A 156 8.56 -2.31 3.49
N ASN A 157 8.70 -3.62 3.25
CA ASN A 157 9.46 -4.59 4.07
C ASN A 157 8.94 -4.88 5.48
N LEU A 158 7.75 -4.38 5.85
CA LEU A 158 7.08 -4.69 7.11
C LEU A 158 6.08 -5.84 6.90
N ASN A 159 6.13 -6.85 7.76
CA ASN A 159 5.26 -8.02 7.61
C ASN A 159 3.84 -7.72 8.08
N ILE A 160 2.88 -8.50 7.59
CA ILE A 160 1.50 -8.50 8.08
C ILE A 160 1.34 -9.74 8.95
N GLU A 161 0.61 -9.62 10.05
CA GLU A 161 0.36 -10.73 10.97
C GLU A 161 -0.42 -11.86 10.30
N ASP A 162 -0.04 -13.11 10.61
CA ASP A 162 -0.61 -14.31 9.98
C ASP A 162 -2.12 -14.43 10.20
N GLU A 163 -2.66 -13.97 11.33
CA GLU A 163 -4.10 -13.95 11.58
C GLU A 163 -4.85 -13.06 10.59
N VAL A 164 -4.28 -11.89 10.26
CA VAL A 164 -4.85 -10.97 9.27
C VAL A 164 -4.75 -11.58 7.87
N ILE A 165 -3.60 -12.16 7.51
CA ILE A 165 -3.41 -12.84 6.22
C ILE A 165 -4.45 -13.98 6.07
N ASN A 166 -4.64 -14.77 7.12
CA ASN A 166 -5.58 -15.88 7.15
C ASN A 166 -7.02 -15.39 7.04
N LEU A 167 -7.40 -14.31 7.73
CA LEU A 167 -8.73 -13.70 7.63
C LEU A 167 -9.06 -13.35 6.18
N PHE A 168 -8.17 -12.62 5.51
CA PHE A 168 -8.39 -12.17 4.12
C PHE A 168 -8.32 -13.31 3.11
N THR A 169 -7.47 -14.31 3.34
CA THR A 169 -7.38 -15.49 2.47
C THR A 169 -8.62 -16.38 2.59
N LYS A 170 -9.16 -16.54 3.81
CA LYS A 170 -10.38 -17.32 4.06
C LYS A 170 -11.64 -16.58 3.61
N ASN A 171 -11.65 -15.25 3.67
CA ASN A 171 -12.82 -14.41 3.37
C ASN A 171 -12.50 -13.41 2.24
N PRO A 172 -12.25 -13.89 1.00
CA PRO A 172 -11.85 -13.03 -0.11
C PRO A 172 -12.89 -11.95 -0.47
N GLU A 173 -14.15 -12.14 -0.10
CA GLU A 173 -15.22 -11.16 -0.23
C GLU A 173 -14.94 -9.83 0.48
N LEU A 174 -14.11 -9.83 1.54
CA LEU A 174 -13.62 -8.61 2.18
C LEU A 174 -12.82 -7.73 1.21
N SER A 175 -12.21 -8.32 0.21
CA SER A 175 -11.30 -7.62 -0.70
C SER A 175 -11.96 -7.17 -2.00
N ILE A 176 -13.18 -7.63 -2.29
CA ILE A 176 -13.75 -7.57 -3.64
C ILE A 176 -14.79 -6.46 -3.72
N LEU A 177 -14.64 -5.60 -4.73
CA LEU A 177 -15.70 -4.74 -5.23
C LEU A 177 -16.35 -5.38 -6.46
N ASN A 178 -17.64 -5.11 -6.65
CA ASN A 178 -18.39 -5.55 -7.82
C ASN A 178 -18.83 -4.35 -8.64
N ASN A 179 -18.83 -4.49 -9.97
CA ASN A 179 -19.48 -3.54 -10.85
C ASN A 179 -20.98 -3.53 -10.53
N LYS A 180 -21.54 -2.35 -10.25
CA LYS A 180 -22.95 -2.22 -9.85
C LYS A 180 -23.95 -2.72 -10.90
N ASN A 181 -23.59 -2.61 -12.18
CA ASN A 181 -24.49 -2.91 -13.29
C ASN A 181 -24.38 -4.38 -13.74
N THR A 182 -23.17 -4.94 -13.77
CA THR A 182 -22.93 -6.30 -14.27
C THR A 182 -22.74 -7.33 -13.15
N MET A 183 -22.48 -6.86 -11.92
CA MET A 183 -22.06 -7.67 -10.76
C MET A 183 -20.71 -8.36 -10.94
N ASP A 184 -19.98 -8.10 -12.02
CA ASP A 184 -18.63 -8.64 -12.23
C ASP A 184 -17.66 -8.09 -11.17
N LYS A 185 -16.69 -8.92 -10.79
CA LYS A 185 -15.64 -8.53 -9.86
C LYS A 185 -14.73 -7.50 -10.51
N ILE A 186 -14.44 -6.43 -9.78
CA ILE A 186 -13.48 -5.41 -10.17
C ILE A 186 -12.08 -5.93 -9.82
N ILE A 187 -11.13 -5.75 -10.74
CA ILE A 187 -9.74 -6.18 -10.55
C ILE A 187 -9.10 -5.48 -9.35
N LEU A 188 -8.31 -6.23 -8.57
CA LEU A 188 -7.52 -5.68 -7.47
C LEU A 188 -6.27 -4.99 -8.01
N PRO A 189 -5.95 -3.77 -7.56
CA PRO A 189 -4.66 -3.19 -7.88
C PRO A 189 -3.55 -3.93 -7.12
N GLU A 190 -2.35 -3.90 -7.69
CA GLU A 190 -1.12 -4.33 -7.06
C GLU A 190 -0.31 -3.12 -6.57
N ALA A 191 0.40 -3.30 -5.45
CA ALA A 191 1.33 -2.28 -4.98
C ALA A 191 2.60 -2.28 -5.83
N VAL A 192 2.93 -1.10 -6.36
CA VAL A 192 4.18 -0.87 -7.10
C VAL A 192 4.85 0.41 -6.61
N TYR A 193 6.12 0.57 -6.95
CA TYR A 193 6.97 1.59 -6.35
C TYR A 193 7.79 2.36 -7.39
N SER A 194 8.12 3.60 -7.06
CA SER A 194 9.20 4.36 -7.71
C SER A 194 10.05 5.04 -6.65
N GLY A 195 11.34 5.18 -6.90
CA GLY A 195 12.25 5.96 -6.06
C GLY A 195 12.57 7.31 -6.69
N GLY A 196 13.12 8.22 -5.88
CA GLY A 196 13.84 9.38 -6.39
C GLY A 196 14.33 10.32 -5.30
N GLU A 197 14.93 11.42 -5.73
CA GLU A 197 15.25 12.56 -4.86
C GLU A 197 13.96 13.17 -4.29
N LYS A 198 14.06 13.73 -3.07
CA LYS A 198 12.93 14.27 -2.30
C LYS A 198 11.92 15.07 -3.12
N ARG A 199 12.35 16.04 -3.93
CA ARG A 199 11.41 16.89 -4.67
C ARG A 199 10.64 16.11 -5.72
N ILE A 200 11.28 15.12 -6.34
CA ILE A 200 10.63 14.22 -7.31
C ILE A 200 9.61 13.35 -6.57
N VAL A 201 9.98 12.80 -5.40
CA VAL A 201 9.08 11.96 -4.59
C VAL A 201 7.88 12.73 -4.10
N GLU A 202 8.09 13.94 -3.58
CA GLU A 202 7.02 14.85 -3.16
C GLU A 202 6.17 15.27 -4.36
N PHE A 203 6.75 15.60 -5.52
CA PHE A 203 5.96 15.94 -6.70
C PHE A 203 5.08 14.76 -7.16
N ASN A 204 5.68 13.57 -7.26
CA ASN A 204 5.02 12.37 -7.74
C ASN A 204 3.93 11.86 -6.78
N SER A 205 3.98 12.19 -5.49
CA SER A 205 2.93 11.82 -4.55
C SER A 205 1.63 12.60 -4.79
N PHE A 206 1.72 13.79 -5.38
CA PHE A 206 0.57 14.63 -5.73
C PHE A 206 0.08 14.39 -7.16
N PHE A 207 1.00 14.25 -8.12
CA PHE A 207 0.69 14.27 -9.55
C PHE A 207 0.87 12.92 -10.24
N GLY A 208 1.21 11.87 -9.50
CA GLY A 208 1.58 10.59 -10.08
C GLY A 208 2.97 10.61 -10.70
N LEU A 209 3.42 9.43 -11.13
CA LEU A 209 4.69 9.28 -11.81
C LEU A 209 4.64 9.99 -13.17
N ARG A 210 5.71 10.73 -13.51
CA ARG A 210 5.90 11.28 -14.86
C ARG A 210 6.46 10.22 -15.81
N LYS A 211 6.21 10.36 -17.11
CA LYS A 211 6.91 9.54 -18.10
C LYS A 211 8.40 9.85 -18.07
N ASN A 212 9.23 8.82 -18.25
CA ASN A 212 10.68 8.96 -18.36
C ASN A 212 11.22 7.96 -19.40
N LYS A 213 12.37 8.27 -19.99
CA LYS A 213 13.07 7.35 -20.90
C LYS A 213 14.04 6.49 -20.09
N VAL A 214 13.66 5.26 -19.79
CA VAL A 214 14.49 4.28 -19.06
C VAL A 214 15.28 3.39 -20.01
N PHE A 215 14.71 3.05 -21.16
CA PHE A 215 15.33 2.17 -22.16
C PHE A 215 15.60 2.93 -23.46
N ASN A 216 16.72 2.60 -24.12
CA ASN A 216 17.13 3.26 -25.36
C ASN A 216 16.28 2.88 -26.57
N SER A 217 15.73 1.67 -26.55
CA SER A 217 14.94 1.05 -27.63
C SER A 217 13.52 1.60 -27.78
N CYS A 218 13.02 2.34 -26.80
CA CYS A 218 11.67 2.90 -26.83
C CYS A 218 11.59 4.34 -26.27
N SER A 219 10.42 4.94 -26.40
CA SER A 219 10.11 6.29 -25.94
C SER A 219 9.84 6.35 -24.42
N GLU A 220 9.27 7.46 -23.96
CA GLU A 220 8.97 7.68 -22.56
C GLU A 220 7.66 6.98 -22.15
N TYR A 221 7.74 6.19 -21.08
CA TYR A 221 6.60 5.50 -20.46
C TYR A 221 6.64 5.68 -18.95
N TYR A 222 5.62 5.17 -18.25
CA TYR A 222 5.63 5.14 -16.79
C TYR A 222 6.25 3.82 -16.34
N TYR A 223 7.33 3.89 -15.58
CA TYR A 223 8.11 2.74 -15.17
C TYR A 223 8.06 2.53 -13.66
N PHE A 224 7.74 1.32 -13.22
CA PHE A 224 7.63 1.00 -11.81
C PHE A 224 8.48 -0.23 -11.45
N TYR A 225 8.84 -0.29 -10.17
CA TYR A 225 9.40 -1.47 -9.53
C TYR A 225 8.30 -2.22 -8.79
N LYS A 226 8.22 -3.52 -9.01
CA LYS A 226 7.40 -4.42 -8.19
C LYS A 226 7.97 -4.58 -6.78
N SER A 227 9.30 -4.53 -6.64
CA SER A 227 9.97 -4.69 -5.35
C SER A 227 10.22 -3.34 -4.69
N PHE A 228 9.91 -3.25 -3.39
CA PHE A 228 10.29 -2.12 -2.56
C PHE A 228 11.82 -1.99 -2.43
N SER A 229 12.57 -3.10 -2.39
CA SER A 229 14.04 -3.07 -2.30
C SER A 229 14.68 -2.34 -3.47
N ASP A 230 14.10 -2.49 -4.65
CA ASP A 230 14.66 -1.97 -5.89
C ASP A 230 14.36 -0.47 -6.02
N SER A 231 13.18 -0.04 -5.58
CA SER A 231 12.85 1.38 -5.49
C SER A 231 13.64 2.10 -4.38
N VAL A 232 14.12 1.41 -3.34
CA VAL A 232 15.08 1.99 -2.39
C VAL A 232 16.38 2.36 -3.07
N LYS A 233 16.89 1.56 -4.02
CA LYS A 233 18.10 1.91 -4.76
C LYS A 233 17.88 3.23 -5.52
N GLU A 234 16.82 3.33 -6.30
CA GLU A 234 16.48 4.55 -7.04
C GLU A 234 16.15 5.74 -6.12
N GLY A 235 15.61 5.48 -4.93
CA GLY A 235 15.30 6.49 -3.93
C GLY A 235 16.51 6.98 -3.15
N GLY A 236 17.57 6.18 -3.05
CA GLY A 236 18.76 6.51 -2.26
C GLY A 236 19.94 6.99 -3.09
N TRP A 237 20.05 6.56 -4.35
CA TRP A 237 21.20 6.83 -5.23
C TRP A 237 20.75 7.13 -6.66
N ILE A 238 21.55 7.92 -7.39
CA ILE A 238 21.38 8.08 -8.84
C ILE A 238 21.85 6.83 -9.58
N ASN A 239 21.13 6.45 -10.64
CA ASN A 239 21.44 5.26 -11.42
C ASN A 239 22.61 5.45 -12.40
N ASP A 240 22.88 6.67 -12.84
CA ASP A 240 23.96 6.99 -13.78
C ASP A 240 24.72 8.24 -13.34
N GLU A 241 26.00 8.09 -13.00
CA GLU A 241 26.88 9.19 -12.60
C GLU A 241 27.17 10.16 -13.76
N SER A 242 26.97 9.74 -15.02
CA SER A 242 27.18 10.58 -16.19
C SER A 242 26.17 11.72 -16.32
N GLU A 243 25.06 11.67 -15.59
CA GLU A 243 24.05 12.73 -15.51
C GLU A 243 24.45 13.86 -14.54
N LEU A 244 25.55 13.72 -13.79
CA LEU A 244 25.98 14.70 -12.80
C LEU A 244 26.61 15.95 -13.43
N ASN A 245 25.77 16.93 -13.78
CA ASN A 245 26.25 18.30 -14.01
C ASN A 245 26.73 18.93 -12.69
N ASP A 246 27.73 19.82 -12.73
CA ASP A 246 28.33 20.44 -11.53
C ASP A 246 27.31 21.13 -10.60
N ASN A 247 26.21 21.64 -11.15
CA ASN A 247 25.11 22.27 -10.39
C ASN A 247 24.24 21.25 -9.62
N GLU A 248 24.22 19.98 -10.04
CA GLU A 248 23.42 18.93 -9.42
C GLU A 248 24.12 18.24 -8.25
N ARG A 249 25.44 18.40 -8.13
CA ARG A 249 26.24 17.90 -6.99
C ARG A 249 25.71 18.33 -5.63
N ILE A 250 25.00 19.46 -5.55
CA ILE A 250 24.37 19.95 -4.31
C ILE A 250 23.31 18.98 -3.78
N LYS A 251 22.71 18.13 -4.62
CA LYS A 251 21.69 17.15 -4.25
C LYS A 251 22.29 15.90 -3.58
N PHE A 252 23.59 15.69 -3.68
CA PHE A 252 24.26 14.46 -3.26
C PHE A 252 25.11 14.66 -2.01
N GLU A 253 25.21 13.60 -1.21
CA GLU A 253 25.96 13.57 0.04
C GLU A 253 27.39 13.05 -0.15
N ASN A 254 27.60 12.20 -1.15
CA ASN A 254 28.89 11.59 -1.44
C ASN A 254 29.15 11.51 -2.96
N ASN A 255 30.34 11.02 -3.31
CA ASN A 255 30.77 10.86 -4.71
C ASN A 255 30.16 9.64 -5.41
N PHE A 256 29.43 8.79 -4.67
CA PHE A 256 28.75 7.60 -5.21
C PHE A 256 27.28 7.88 -5.56
N GLY A 257 26.91 9.16 -5.65
CA GLY A 257 25.59 9.54 -6.09
C GLY A 257 24.48 9.34 -5.05
N ARG A 258 24.80 9.19 -3.76
CA ARG A 258 23.80 9.10 -2.69
C ARG A 258 23.08 10.43 -2.50
N TYR A 259 21.75 10.46 -2.52
CA TYR A 259 20.97 11.68 -2.29
C TYR A 259 21.07 12.16 -0.84
N LYS A 260 21.07 13.49 -0.63
CA LYS A 260 20.95 14.09 0.70
C LYS A 260 19.59 13.85 1.35
N GLU A 261 18.54 13.81 0.53
CA GLU A 261 17.20 13.45 0.92
C GLU A 261 16.55 12.73 -0.27
N GLY A 262 16.15 11.49 -0.04
CA GLY A 262 15.54 10.64 -1.05
C GLY A 262 14.36 9.88 -0.47
N GLY A 263 13.56 9.27 -1.33
CA GLY A 263 12.32 8.64 -0.91
C GLY A 263 11.73 7.70 -1.94
N ILE A 264 10.57 7.15 -1.59
CA ILE A 264 9.84 6.18 -2.39
C ILE A 264 8.38 6.59 -2.43
N ASN A 265 7.78 6.52 -3.61
CA ASN A 265 6.33 6.56 -3.80
C ASN A 265 5.80 5.14 -3.94
N ARG A 266 4.65 4.89 -3.30
CA ARG A 266 3.88 3.66 -3.43
C ARG A 266 2.59 3.97 -4.18
N TYR A 267 2.25 3.11 -5.14
CA TYR A 267 1.10 3.28 -6.03
C TYR A 267 0.23 2.04 -6.02
N ALA A 268 -1.07 2.23 -6.25
CA ALA A 268 -1.96 1.18 -6.70
C ALA A 268 -1.90 1.14 -8.22
N LEU A 269 -1.56 -0.01 -8.81
CA LEU A 269 -1.51 -0.23 -10.25
C LEU A 269 -2.48 -1.36 -10.64
N PHE A 270 -3.38 -1.10 -11.58
CA PHE A 270 -4.25 -2.13 -12.15
C PHE A 270 -3.49 -2.88 -13.25
N ILE A 271 -2.94 -4.03 -12.89
CA ILE A 271 -2.13 -4.84 -13.79
C ILE A 271 -3.05 -5.65 -14.69
N GLU A 272 -3.28 -5.12 -15.88
CA GLU A 272 -3.90 -5.82 -17.01
C GLU A 272 -2.83 -5.89 -18.11
N GLY A 273 -2.17 -7.04 -18.24
CA GLY A 273 -1.26 -7.20 -19.37
C GLY A 273 -0.37 -8.41 -19.37
N GLU A 274 0.36 -8.53 -20.47
CA GLU A 274 1.23 -9.66 -20.75
C GLU A 274 2.59 -9.57 -20.06
N ILE A 275 3.13 -10.74 -19.76
CA ILE A 275 4.52 -10.90 -19.33
C ILE A 275 5.41 -10.91 -20.57
N HIS A 276 6.39 -10.03 -20.59
CA HIS A 276 7.50 -10.04 -21.54
C HIS A 276 8.74 -10.57 -20.84
N PHE A 277 9.32 -11.63 -21.40
CA PHE A 277 10.60 -12.15 -20.93
C PHE A 277 11.73 -11.43 -21.64
N GLU A 278 12.62 -10.82 -20.86
CA GLU A 278 13.83 -10.18 -21.36
C GLU A 278 15.05 -11.04 -21.01
N SER A 279 15.72 -11.55 -22.03
CA SER A 279 16.89 -12.42 -21.89
C SER A 279 18.19 -11.78 -22.35
N LEU A 280 18.12 -10.65 -23.03
CA LEU A 280 19.27 -9.92 -23.51
C LEU A 280 19.75 -8.94 -22.44
N GLU A 281 21.03 -8.57 -22.49
CA GLU A 281 21.60 -7.53 -21.61
C GLU A 281 20.92 -6.16 -21.80
N GLU A 282 20.36 -5.94 -23.00
CA GLU A 282 19.64 -4.73 -23.37
C GLU A 282 18.15 -5.01 -23.59
N PHE A 283 17.31 -4.07 -23.17
CA PHE A 283 15.86 -4.16 -23.34
C PHE A 283 15.46 -4.11 -24.81
N SER A 284 14.73 -5.13 -25.26
CA SER A 284 14.48 -5.43 -26.66
C SER A 284 13.25 -4.73 -27.25
N LEU A 285 12.23 -4.42 -26.43
CA LEU A 285 10.98 -3.89 -26.96
C LEU A 285 11.11 -2.48 -27.53
N THR A 286 10.61 -2.33 -28.75
CA THR A 286 10.48 -1.06 -29.46
C THR A 286 9.12 -0.41 -29.21
N ASP A 287 8.99 0.88 -29.54
CA ASP A 287 7.69 1.58 -29.47
C ASP A 287 6.61 0.92 -30.33
N GLU A 288 6.97 0.43 -31.52
CA GLU A 288 6.01 -0.24 -32.40
C GLU A 288 5.45 -1.51 -31.75
N GLU A 289 6.30 -2.34 -31.15
CA GLU A 289 5.89 -3.55 -30.45
C GLU A 289 5.07 -3.25 -29.20
N ILE A 290 5.45 -2.21 -28.44
CA ILE A 290 4.70 -1.77 -27.25
C ILE A 290 3.31 -1.28 -27.66
N LEU A 291 3.20 -0.45 -28.70
CA LEU A 291 1.94 0.13 -29.16
C LEU A 291 1.01 -0.91 -29.82
N ASN A 292 1.57 -1.93 -30.47
CA ASN A 292 0.80 -3.00 -31.09
C ASN A 292 0.14 -3.95 -30.07
N ARG A 293 0.60 -3.97 -28.81
CA ARG A 293 -0.06 -4.73 -27.73
C ARG A 293 -1.30 -4.00 -27.24
N SER A 294 -2.41 -4.72 -27.05
CA SER A 294 -3.66 -4.17 -26.52
C SER A 294 -3.57 -3.79 -25.04
N ASP A 295 -2.68 -4.42 -24.29
CA ASP A 295 -2.63 -4.31 -22.84
C ASP A 295 -2.15 -2.94 -22.35
N PRO A 296 -2.75 -2.38 -21.28
CA PRO A 296 -2.31 -1.11 -20.71
C PRO A 296 -0.93 -1.17 -20.02
N CYS A 297 -0.49 -2.35 -19.58
CA CYS A 297 0.82 -2.54 -18.96
C CYS A 297 1.57 -3.76 -19.53
N ILE A 298 2.89 -3.76 -19.36
CA ILE A 298 3.78 -4.87 -19.70
C ILE A 298 4.60 -5.19 -18.44
N LEU A 299 4.55 -6.45 -18.01
CA LEU A 299 5.38 -6.98 -16.93
C LEU A 299 6.70 -7.47 -17.55
N ILE A 300 7.83 -6.94 -17.11
CA ILE A 300 9.14 -7.28 -17.65
C ILE A 300 9.81 -8.29 -16.72
N CYS A 301 10.01 -9.51 -17.20
CA CYS A 301 10.68 -10.58 -16.47
C CYS A 301 12.08 -10.80 -17.04
N TYR A 302 13.08 -10.28 -16.33
CA TYR A 302 14.48 -10.46 -16.70
C TYR A 302 14.95 -11.88 -16.37
N THR A 303 15.61 -12.56 -17.31
CA THR A 303 16.24 -13.86 -17.10
C THR A 303 17.76 -13.72 -17.07
N GLY A 304 18.41 -14.09 -15.96
CA GLY A 304 19.87 -13.98 -15.79
C GLY A 304 20.28 -12.89 -14.79
N GLU A 305 21.56 -12.50 -14.82
CA GLU A 305 22.06 -11.34 -14.07
C GLU A 305 21.75 -10.06 -14.84
N HIS A 306 21.00 -9.15 -14.22
CA HIS A 306 20.62 -7.86 -14.79
C HIS A 306 20.85 -6.77 -13.76
N GLU A 307 21.19 -5.59 -14.26
CA GLU A 307 21.12 -4.39 -13.43
C GLU A 307 19.70 -4.16 -12.94
N ILE A 308 19.57 -3.60 -11.73
CA ILE A 308 18.28 -3.23 -11.17
C ILE A 308 17.66 -2.16 -12.07
N LYS A 309 16.62 -2.56 -12.81
CA LYS A 309 15.81 -1.72 -13.70
C LYS A 309 14.33 -1.91 -13.36
N PRO A 310 13.48 -0.92 -13.64
CA PRO A 310 12.04 -1.08 -13.52
C PRO A 310 11.58 -2.31 -14.29
N ASN A 311 10.64 -3.05 -13.70
CA ASN A 311 10.13 -4.31 -14.23
C ASN A 311 8.64 -4.24 -14.61
N ILE A 312 8.10 -3.02 -14.65
CA ILE A 312 6.73 -2.76 -15.09
C ILE A 312 6.75 -1.51 -15.96
N LEU A 313 6.20 -1.62 -17.17
CA LEU A 313 5.95 -0.51 -18.09
C LEU A 313 4.44 -0.28 -18.18
N VAL A 314 4.00 0.96 -18.00
CA VAL A 314 2.60 1.36 -18.12
C VAL A 314 2.44 2.41 -19.21
N LYS A 315 1.44 2.24 -20.08
CA LYS A 315 1.22 3.10 -21.26
C LYS A 315 0.43 4.36 -20.93
N LYS A 316 -0.55 4.25 -20.03
CA LYS A 316 -1.51 5.32 -19.72
C LYS A 316 -1.61 5.60 -18.23
N TYR A 317 -1.74 6.88 -17.91
CA TYR A 317 -1.76 7.41 -16.55
C TYR A 317 -2.92 6.86 -15.72
N GLU A 318 -4.11 6.66 -16.31
CA GLU A 318 -5.30 6.23 -15.54
C GLU A 318 -5.17 4.84 -14.87
N ASN A 319 -4.19 4.02 -15.26
CA ASN A 319 -4.02 2.68 -14.70
C ASN A 319 -3.34 2.66 -13.33
N PHE A 320 -2.82 3.78 -12.83
CA PHE A 320 -2.23 3.85 -11.50
C PHE A 320 -2.64 5.11 -10.75
N ILE A 321 -2.49 5.07 -9.42
CA ILE A 321 -2.71 6.22 -8.54
C ILE A 321 -1.73 6.19 -7.36
N PRO A 322 -1.16 7.33 -6.93
CA PRO A 322 -0.36 7.40 -5.71
C PRO A 322 -1.18 7.00 -4.48
N LEU A 323 -0.58 6.21 -3.57
CA LEU A 323 -1.17 5.87 -2.28
C LEU A 323 -0.50 6.64 -1.15
N SER A 324 0.82 6.50 -1.06
CA SER A 324 1.64 7.09 -0.01
C SER A 324 3.04 7.36 -0.53
N TYR A 325 3.78 8.19 0.21
CA TYR A 325 5.20 8.35 -0.01
C TYR A 325 5.96 8.28 1.31
N HIS A 326 7.22 7.92 1.20
CA HIS A 326 8.07 7.62 2.34
C HIS A 326 9.47 8.17 2.10
N MET A 327 9.96 8.99 3.01
CA MET A 327 11.36 9.45 2.96
C MET A 327 12.27 8.34 3.47
N LEU A 328 13.44 8.14 2.86
CA LEU A 328 14.43 7.20 3.36
C LEU A 328 15.18 7.78 4.56
N ASN A 329 15.55 6.91 5.50
CA ASN A 329 16.42 7.29 6.60
C ASN A 329 17.88 7.23 6.13
N ASN A 330 18.43 8.37 5.70
CA ASN A 330 19.80 8.48 5.25
C ASN A 330 20.86 7.97 6.25
N ALA A 331 20.58 7.99 7.56
CA ALA A 331 21.50 7.47 8.56
C ALA A 331 21.66 5.93 8.50
N LEU A 332 20.73 5.24 7.82
CA LEU A 332 20.77 3.80 7.61
C LEU A 332 21.25 3.41 6.21
N LEU A 333 21.43 4.38 5.31
CA LEU A 333 21.93 4.12 3.97
C LEU A 333 23.46 4.00 4.01
N ASP A 334 24.00 2.99 3.34
CA ASP A 334 25.44 2.85 3.13
C ASP A 334 25.96 3.92 2.14
N GLU A 335 27.27 4.00 1.92
CA GLU A 335 27.83 4.92 0.92
C GLU A 335 27.38 4.54 -0.50
N THR A 336 27.33 3.25 -0.78
CA THR A 336 26.84 2.63 -2.03
C THR A 336 25.69 1.69 -1.71
N PHE A 337 24.85 1.37 -2.70
CA PHE A 337 23.76 0.43 -2.50
C PHE A 337 24.28 -1.01 -2.32
N ILE A 338 23.95 -1.64 -1.19
CA ILE A 338 24.27 -3.05 -0.89
C ILE A 338 22.97 -3.86 -0.92
N LYS A 339 22.82 -4.73 -1.92
CA LYS A 339 21.58 -5.48 -2.16
C LYS A 339 21.18 -6.36 -0.97
N GLU A 340 22.14 -6.98 -0.30
CA GLU A 340 21.92 -7.87 0.86
C GLU A 340 21.37 -7.11 2.07
N ARG A 341 21.54 -5.78 2.10
CA ARG A 341 21.06 -4.89 3.15
C ARG A 341 19.82 -4.09 2.74
N SER A 342 19.20 -4.39 1.59
CA SER A 342 18.02 -3.66 1.13
C SER A 342 16.87 -3.67 2.15
N ASN A 343 16.79 -4.71 2.96
CA ASN A 343 15.78 -4.84 4.02
C ASN A 343 16.13 -4.04 5.30
N MET A 344 17.38 -3.58 5.42
CA MET A 344 17.84 -2.69 6.50
C MET A 344 17.70 -1.21 6.13
N TYR A 345 17.53 -0.90 4.84
CA TYR A 345 17.18 0.44 4.41
C TYR A 345 15.72 0.69 4.70
N MET A 346 15.49 1.66 5.58
CA MET A 346 14.18 1.89 6.17
C MET A 346 13.76 3.29 5.85
N ILE A 347 12.45 3.46 5.77
CA ILE A 347 11.83 4.77 5.72
C ILE A 347 12.05 5.50 7.06
N LYS A 348 12.08 6.82 7.00
CA LYS A 348 12.36 7.74 8.12
C LYS A 348 11.24 7.74 9.15
#